data_AF-A0A967EP84-F1
#
_entry.id   AF-A0A967EP84-F1
#
_cell.length_a   1.000
_cell.length_b   1.000
_cell.length_c   1.000
_cell.angle_alpha   90.00
_cell.angle_beta   90.00
_cell.angle_gamma   90.00
#
_symmetry.space_group_name_H-M   'P 1'
#
loop_
_entity.id
_entity.type
_entity.pdbx_description
1 polymer ?
#
loop_
_entity_poly.entity_id
_entity_poly.type
_entity_poly.pdbx_seq_one_letter_code
_entity_poly.pdbx_strand_id
1 'polypeptide(L)'
;MNTDTGRIYTSEEMDWFNKARNDAARSMELSEYVQKYKPDLKELAEEMLLADQEKKLMEMEMPPTIEQMKRNPPKVGRNEPCPCGSGIKFKRCHWTGRYGQ
;
A
#
# COMPACT_ATOMS: atom_id res chain seq x y z
N MET A 1 47.27 15.56 29.14
CA MET A 1 47.64 14.15 28.95
C MET A 1 47.12 13.73 27.59
N ASN A 2 48.01 13.63 26.60
CA ASN A 2 47.76 13.02 25.29
C ASN A 2 49.14 12.57 24.81
N THR A 3 49.44 11.29 24.95
CA THR A 3 50.67 10.69 24.42
C THR A 3 50.43 10.39 22.95
N ASP A 4 50.98 11.25 22.10
CA ASP A 4 51.19 10.94 20.70
C ASP A 4 52.15 9.74 20.61
N THR A 5 51.62 8.57 20.30
CA THR A 5 52.42 7.38 20.00
C THR A 5 52.12 6.96 18.56
N GLY A 6 52.56 7.78 17.61
CA GLY A 6 52.62 7.41 16.20
C GLY A 6 53.55 6.21 15.99
N ARG A 7 53.02 4.99 16.14
CA ARG A 7 53.75 3.75 15.85
C ARG A 7 53.98 3.66 14.34
N ILE A 8 55.24 3.61 13.94
CA ILE A 8 55.65 3.31 12.57
C ILE A 8 55.57 1.79 12.41
N TYR A 9 54.65 1.32 11.56
CA TYR A 9 54.46 -0.11 11.30
C TYR A 9 55.54 -0.65 10.36
N THR A 10 56.03 -1.85 10.63
CA THR A 10 56.99 -2.54 9.74
C THR A 10 56.31 -3.02 8.46
N SER A 11 57.10 -3.37 7.43
CA SER A 11 56.57 -3.94 6.18
C SER A 11 55.74 -5.21 6.44
N GLU A 12 56.19 -6.05 7.37
CA GLU A 12 55.49 -7.30 7.74
C GLU A 12 54.18 -7.03 8.52
N GLU A 13 54.15 -6.01 9.37
CA GLU A 13 52.93 -5.56 10.05
C GLU A 13 51.93 -4.97 9.05
N MET A 14 52.40 -4.16 8.09
CA MET A 14 51.57 -3.66 6.98
C MET A 14 51.02 -4.80 6.12
N ASP A 15 51.80 -5.84 5.85
CA ASP A 15 51.35 -7.01 5.08
C ASP A 15 50.24 -7.77 5.81
N TRP A 16 50.27 -7.85 7.13
CA TRP A 16 49.17 -8.39 7.93
C TRP A 16 47.89 -7.53 7.85
N PHE A 17 48.01 -6.21 7.93
CA PHE A 17 46.87 -5.29 7.74
C PHE A 17 46.31 -5.36 6.31
N ASN A 18 47.18 -5.48 5.31
CA ASN A 18 46.81 -5.65 3.91
C ASN A 18 46.13 -6.99 3.67
N LYS A 19 46.61 -8.06 4.31
CA LYS A 19 45.98 -9.38 4.28
C LYS A 19 44.62 -9.38 4.96
N ALA A 20 44.48 -8.79 6.15
CA ALA A 20 43.18 -8.66 6.84
C ALA A 20 42.17 -7.84 6.01
N ARG A 21 42.65 -6.80 5.31
CA ARG A 21 41.85 -6.00 4.37
C ARG A 21 41.52 -6.75 3.07
N ASN A 22 42.40 -7.63 2.59
CA ASN A 22 42.17 -8.48 1.41
C ASN A 22 41.36 -9.75 1.74
N ASP A 23 41.34 -10.21 2.99
CA ASP A 23 40.38 -11.22 3.45
C ASP A 23 38.95 -10.65 3.43
N ALA A 24 38.78 -9.33 3.55
CA ALA A 24 37.52 -8.66 3.23
C ALA A 24 37.19 -8.72 1.73
N ALA A 25 38.17 -8.87 0.81
CA ALA A 25 37.92 -9.05 -0.62
C ALA A 25 37.35 -10.44 -0.98
N ARG A 26 37.28 -11.39 -0.04
CA ARG A 26 36.41 -12.57 -0.17
C ARG A 26 34.92 -12.22 -0.07
N SER A 27 34.57 -10.93 0.13
CA SER A 27 33.23 -10.40 -0.12
C SER A 27 32.96 -10.17 -1.61
N MET A 28 34.01 -10.05 -2.44
CA MET A 28 33.90 -9.75 -3.87
C MET A 28 33.33 -10.94 -4.65
N GLU A 29 33.67 -12.17 -4.21
CA GLU A 29 33.07 -13.43 -4.68
C GLU A 29 31.56 -13.51 -4.39
N LEU A 30 31.11 -12.98 -3.24
CA LEU A 30 29.69 -13.07 -2.84
C LEU A 30 28.82 -12.10 -3.63
N SER A 31 29.32 -10.88 -3.89
CA SER A 31 28.61 -9.90 -4.72
C SER A 31 28.48 -10.37 -6.17
N GLU A 32 29.54 -10.96 -6.73
CA GLU A 32 29.51 -11.52 -8.07
C GLU A 32 28.62 -12.78 -8.13
N TYR A 33 28.64 -13.64 -7.11
CA TYR A 33 27.76 -14.81 -7.01
C TYR A 33 26.27 -14.43 -6.90
N VAL A 34 25.94 -13.42 -6.10
CA VAL A 34 24.55 -12.91 -5.99
C VAL A 34 24.11 -12.29 -7.31
N GLN A 35 24.97 -11.54 -7.99
CA GLN A 35 24.68 -10.99 -9.32
C GLN A 35 24.50 -12.10 -10.38
N LYS A 36 25.32 -13.16 -10.34
CA LYS A 36 25.30 -14.25 -11.31
C LYS A 36 24.17 -15.26 -11.10
N TYR A 37 23.78 -15.52 -9.85
CA TYR A 37 22.87 -16.62 -9.48
C TYR A 37 21.58 -16.17 -8.77
N LYS A 38 21.38 -14.86 -8.52
CA LYS A 38 20.11 -14.28 -8.05
C LYS A 38 19.69 -13.00 -8.81
N PRO A 39 19.63 -13.01 -10.15
CA PRO A 39 19.10 -11.88 -10.92
C PRO A 39 17.60 -11.64 -10.69
N ASP A 40 16.84 -12.69 -10.32
CA ASP A 40 15.39 -12.66 -10.13
C ASP A 40 14.92 -11.57 -9.16
N LEU A 41 15.73 -11.20 -8.16
CA LEU A 41 15.31 -10.21 -7.16
C LEU A 41 15.31 -8.78 -7.72
N LYS A 42 16.21 -8.50 -8.67
CA LYS A 42 16.32 -7.18 -9.29
C LYS A 42 15.30 -7.03 -10.41
N GLU A 43 15.13 -8.07 -11.22
CA GLU A 43 14.09 -8.12 -12.25
C GLU A 43 12.69 -8.02 -11.62
N LEU A 44 12.43 -8.74 -10.53
CA LEU A 44 11.16 -8.63 -9.80
C LEU A 44 10.92 -7.22 -9.24
N ALA A 45 11.96 -6.55 -8.75
CA ALA A 45 11.85 -5.17 -8.25
C ALA A 45 11.56 -4.17 -9.38
N GLU A 46 12.19 -4.36 -10.54
CA GLU A 46 11.97 -3.54 -11.74
C GLU A 46 10.54 -3.76 -12.30
N GLU A 47 10.05 -5.00 -12.33
CA GLU A 47 8.67 -5.33 -12.73
C GLU A 47 7.63 -4.71 -11.78
N MET A 48 7.86 -4.77 -10.46
CA MET A 48 6.97 -4.12 -9.49
C MET A 48 6.92 -2.60 -9.67
N LEU A 49 8.06 -1.96 -9.94
CA LEU A 49 8.15 -0.53 -10.22
C LEU A 49 7.39 -0.12 -11.49
N LEU A 50 7.47 -0.94 -12.54
CA LEU A 50 6.73 -0.72 -13.78
C LEU A 50 5.23 -0.89 -13.58
N ALA A 51 4.80 -1.94 -12.87
CA ALA A 51 3.40 -2.18 -12.56
C ALA A 51 2.77 -1.03 -11.75
N ASP A 52 3.50 -0.46 -10.79
CA ASP A 52 3.05 0.72 -10.04
C ASP A 52 2.92 1.97 -10.93
N GLN A 53 3.83 2.17 -11.89
CA GLN A 53 3.74 3.27 -12.86
C GLN A 53 2.53 3.10 -13.79
N GLU A 54 2.31 1.90 -14.34
CA GLU A 54 1.17 1.59 -15.20
C GLU A 54 -0.16 1.80 -14.46
N LYS A 55 -0.25 1.33 -13.22
CA LYS A 55 -1.44 1.55 -12.37
C LYS A 55 -1.71 3.03 -12.15
N LYS A 56 -0.67 3.83 -11.92
CA LYS A 56 -0.80 5.27 -11.71
C LYS A 56 -1.27 5.99 -12.98
N LEU A 57 -0.77 5.60 -14.16
CA LEU A 57 -1.25 6.12 -15.44
C LEU A 57 -2.72 5.79 -15.65
N MET A 58 -3.12 4.54 -15.40
CA MET A 58 -4.51 4.10 -15.54
C MET A 58 -5.46 4.85 -14.60
N GLU A 59 -5.02 5.16 -13.37
CA GLU A 59 -5.81 5.93 -12.41
C GLU A 59 -5.97 7.41 -12.82
N MET A 60 -4.97 8.00 -13.46
CA MET A 60 -5.05 9.35 -14.01
C MET A 60 -5.95 9.45 -15.25
N GLU A 61 -6.08 8.38 -16.03
CA GLU A 61 -6.94 8.32 -17.22
C GLU A 61 -8.39 7.96 -16.91
N MET A 62 -8.67 7.40 -15.73
CA MET A 62 -10.04 7.05 -15.34
C MET A 62 -10.85 8.30 -14.97
N PRO A 63 -12.02 8.53 -15.62
CA PRO A 63 -12.89 9.65 -15.24
C PRO A 63 -13.44 9.43 -13.83
N PRO A 64 -13.58 10.50 -13.01
CA PRO A 64 -14.12 10.37 -11.67
C PRO A 64 -15.54 9.80 -11.72
N THR A 65 -15.78 8.72 -10.98
CA THR A 65 -17.11 8.13 -10.84
C THR A 65 -18.01 9.12 -10.11
N ILE A 66 -18.90 9.78 -10.83
CA ILE A 66 -19.89 10.67 -10.23
C ILE A 66 -20.97 9.79 -9.58
N GLU A 67 -20.85 9.55 -8.27
CA GLU A 67 -21.93 8.94 -7.51
C GLU A 67 -23.14 9.88 -7.48
N GLN A 68 -24.23 9.45 -8.10
CA GLN A 68 -25.49 10.16 -8.02
C GLN A 68 -26.01 10.12 -6.58
N MET A 69 -26.10 11.27 -5.91
CA MET A 69 -26.76 11.38 -4.61
C MET A 69 -28.22 10.95 -4.71
N LYS A 70 -28.54 9.74 -4.22
CA LYS A 70 -29.92 9.26 -4.10
C LYS A 70 -30.61 10.01 -2.96
N ARG A 71 -31.50 10.93 -3.31
CA ARG A 71 -32.45 11.51 -2.34
C ARG A 71 -33.49 10.46 -2.00
N ASN A 72 -33.33 9.77 -0.88
CA ASN A 72 -34.38 8.90 -0.37
C ASN A 72 -35.50 9.78 0.21
N PRO A 73 -36.76 9.66 -0.24
CA PRO A 73 -37.86 10.31 0.43
C PRO A 73 -37.93 9.83 1.89
N PRO A 74 -38.39 10.68 2.83
CA PRO A 74 -38.54 10.27 4.22
C PRO A 74 -39.47 9.04 4.29
N LYS A 75 -39.00 7.97 4.94
CA LYS A 75 -39.80 6.77 5.16
C LYS A 75 -40.89 7.11 6.18
N VAL A 76 -42.15 7.16 5.75
CA VAL A 76 -43.30 7.38 6.64
C VAL A 76 -43.34 6.29 7.69
N GLY A 77 -43.38 6.68 8.96
CA GLY A 77 -43.42 5.75 10.08
C GLY A 77 -44.74 4.99 10.15
N ARG A 78 -44.71 3.72 10.55
CA ARG A 78 -45.91 2.86 10.68
C ARG A 78 -47.02 3.52 11.55
N ASN A 79 -46.67 4.30 12.57
CA ASN A 79 -47.64 4.95 13.46
C ASN A 79 -47.98 6.41 13.08
N GLU A 80 -47.33 7.00 12.07
CA GLU A 80 -47.57 8.37 11.64
C GLU A 80 -48.92 8.53 10.92
N PRO A 81 -49.48 9.75 10.84
CA PRO A 81 -50.65 10.01 10.00
C PRO A 81 -50.39 9.58 8.56
N CYS A 82 -51.38 8.95 7.94
CA CYS A 82 -51.24 8.45 6.58
C CYS A 82 -51.24 9.61 5.56
N PRO A 83 -50.27 9.67 4.62
CA PRO A 83 -50.14 10.77 3.67
C PRO A 83 -51.28 10.87 2.63
N CYS A 84 -52.19 9.89 2.59
CA CYS A 84 -53.37 9.93 1.72
C CYS A 84 -54.51 10.83 2.25
N GLY A 85 -54.35 11.46 3.41
CA GLY A 85 -55.35 12.36 3.99
C GLY A 85 -56.51 11.68 4.72
N SER A 86 -56.42 10.38 5.02
CA SER A 86 -57.49 9.62 5.70
C SER A 86 -57.64 9.92 7.20
N GLY A 87 -56.72 10.69 7.78
CA GLY A 87 -56.70 11.00 9.23
C GLY A 87 -56.34 9.83 10.15
N ILE A 88 -56.09 8.63 9.61
CA ILE A 88 -55.72 7.43 10.36
C ILE A 88 -54.22 7.10 10.23
N LYS A 89 -53.69 6.30 11.16
CA LYS A 89 -52.26 5.89 11.16
C LYS A 89 -51.90 5.09 9.89
N PHE A 90 -50.71 5.30 9.34
CA PHE A 90 -50.20 4.60 8.15
C PHE A 90 -50.35 3.08 8.26
N LYS A 91 -50.13 2.51 9.46
CA LYS A 91 -50.32 1.09 9.76
C LYS A 91 -51.70 0.53 9.50
N ARG A 92 -52.72 1.38 9.63
CA ARG A 92 -54.14 1.02 9.46
C ARG A 92 -54.68 1.48 8.12
N CYS A 93 -53.83 1.98 7.21
CA CYS A 93 -54.27 2.52 5.93
C CYS A 93 -53.51 1.82 4.80
N HIS A 94 -52.29 2.25 4.50
CA HIS A 94 -51.52 1.74 3.36
C HIS A 94 -50.47 0.68 3.73
N TRP A 95 -50.19 0.48 5.03
CA TRP A 95 -49.24 -0.55 5.48
C TRP A 95 -49.84 -1.95 5.46
N THR A 96 -51.11 -2.06 5.85
CA THR A 96 -51.89 -3.29 5.75
C THR A 96 -52.63 -3.19 4.42
N GLY A 97 -52.16 -3.84 3.37
CA GLY A 97 -52.76 -3.82 2.03
C GLY A 97 -54.16 -4.46 1.95
N ARG A 98 -55.10 -4.04 2.80
CA ARG A 98 -56.47 -4.58 2.93
C ARG A 98 -57.57 -3.58 2.55
N TYR A 99 -57.27 -2.32 2.27
CA TYR A 99 -58.31 -1.35 1.91
C TYR A 99 -58.51 -1.32 0.39
N GLY A 100 -59.26 -2.32 -0.06
CA GLY A 100 -59.72 -2.55 -1.42
C GLY A 100 -60.78 -3.66 -1.43
N GLN A 101 -61.78 -3.53 -0.55
CA GLN A 101 -63.09 -4.19 -0.60
C GLN A 101 -64.12 -3.20 -0.04
#